data_AF-B4CXV5-F1
#
_entry.id   AF-B4CXV5-F1
#
_cell.length_a   1.000
_cell.length_b   1.000
_cell.length_c   1.000
_cell.angle_alpha   90.00
_cell.angle_beta   90.00
_cell.angle_gamma   90.00
#
_symmetry.space_group_name_H-M   'P 1'
#
loop_
_entity.id
_entity.type
_entity.pdbx_description
1 polymer ?
#
loop_
_entity_poly.entity_id
_entity_poly.type
_entity_poly.pdbx_seq_one_letter_code
_entity_poly.pdbx_strand_id
1 'polypeptide(L)'
;MKLIGLSFVMAGLLLTACRKPVAQTEDTLAPQPVATTQAPSLSPAQTASPTRTETVPPTLTQTTRLIDAPAPAPLRELAPPGVFYLLVSVRKDTKDGVVRLLPGTEVRLGKNGKFITPEGEMTLDPGILTNDMAKARVVRRADKLAQATGYPQGLSAISAAPNTSVPPPAPTRALPPTPDPLAALFSATPAPQADNANVRALKFRLSVLKSDEAKLQANMDFLSDKALHPYRSGRVAPAGLNSTTNLTDWNLVSDKLAAVRAEIQSLEAKLGVAAN
;
A
#
# COMPACT_ATOMS: atom_id res chain seq x y z
N MET A 1 -37.57 -2.78 -41.04
CA MET A 1 -37.71 -2.00 -39.80
C MET A 1 -38.36 -2.87 -38.73
N LYS A 2 -37.58 -3.34 -37.75
CA LYS A 2 -38.08 -4.03 -36.55
C LYS A 2 -37.35 -3.45 -35.34
N LEU A 3 -38.08 -2.66 -34.57
CA LEU A 3 -37.70 -2.15 -33.25
C LEU A 3 -37.97 -3.29 -32.25
N ILE A 4 -36.94 -3.78 -31.56
CA ILE A 4 -37.11 -4.68 -30.42
C ILE A 4 -36.63 -3.91 -29.19
N GLY A 5 -37.60 -3.54 -28.36
CA GLY A 5 -37.42 -2.77 -27.14
C GLY A 5 -36.68 -3.56 -26.07
N LEU A 6 -35.63 -2.93 -25.54
CA LEU A 6 -34.91 -3.36 -24.36
C LEU A 6 -35.58 -2.69 -23.16
N SER A 7 -36.38 -3.44 -22.40
CA SER A 7 -36.98 -2.98 -21.15
C SER A 7 -37.09 -4.15 -20.21
N PHE A 8 -36.03 -4.40 -19.42
CA PHE A 8 -36.12 -5.13 -18.17
C PHE A 8 -35.40 -4.31 -17.10
N VAL A 9 -36.21 -3.50 -16.43
CA VAL A 9 -35.88 -2.68 -15.26
C VAL A 9 -36.33 -3.46 -14.03
N MET A 10 -35.42 -3.56 -13.05
CA MET A 10 -35.64 -3.59 -11.60
C MET A 10 -36.83 -4.40 -11.04
N ALA A 11 -36.53 -5.54 -10.41
CA ALA A 11 -37.28 -6.02 -9.24
C ALA A 11 -36.49 -7.12 -8.51
N GLY A 12 -35.83 -6.79 -7.41
CA GLY A 12 -35.13 -7.80 -6.62
C GLY A 12 -34.37 -7.26 -5.41
N LEU A 13 -34.94 -6.29 -4.68
CA LEU A 13 -34.38 -5.79 -3.43
C LEU A 13 -35.47 -5.77 -2.35
N LEU A 14 -35.65 -6.88 -1.66
CA LEU A 14 -36.38 -6.93 -0.39
C LEU A 14 -36.16 -8.30 0.25
N LEU A 15 -35.40 -8.34 1.35
CA LEU A 15 -35.52 -9.26 2.50
C LEU A 15 -34.16 -9.38 3.21
N THR A 16 -33.93 -8.56 4.24
CA THR A 16 -33.34 -9.02 5.51
C THR A 16 -33.31 -7.88 6.53
N ALA A 17 -34.36 -7.78 7.33
CA ALA A 17 -34.31 -7.11 8.62
C ALA A 17 -35.14 -7.94 9.60
N CYS A 18 -34.46 -8.39 10.68
CA CYS A 18 -34.99 -8.77 12.00
C CYS A 18 -34.07 -9.84 12.61
N ARG A 19 -32.96 -9.42 13.24
CA ARG A 19 -32.30 -10.26 14.24
C ARG A 19 -32.26 -9.51 15.56
N LYS A 20 -33.00 -10.09 16.52
CA LYS A 20 -33.16 -9.72 17.93
C LYS A 20 -31.82 -9.45 18.62
N PRO A 21 -31.70 -8.41 19.45
CA PRO A 21 -30.68 -8.38 20.49
C PRO A 21 -31.09 -9.33 21.63
N VAL A 22 -30.25 -10.32 21.92
CA VAL A 22 -30.32 -11.12 23.15
C VAL A 22 -29.47 -10.41 24.18
N ALA A 23 -30.09 -10.05 25.30
CA ALA A 23 -29.42 -9.61 26.51
C ALA A 23 -28.64 -10.80 27.10
N GLN A 24 -27.37 -10.58 27.46
CA GLN A 24 -26.67 -11.43 28.41
C GLN A 24 -26.21 -10.58 29.60
N THR A 25 -27.00 -10.71 30.66
CA THR A 25 -26.60 -10.66 32.06
C THR A 25 -25.47 -11.67 32.31
N GLU A 26 -24.50 -11.26 33.14
CA GLU A 26 -23.59 -12.05 34.00
C GLU A 26 -22.26 -11.29 34.10
N ASP A 27 -21.52 -11.28 35.18
CA ASP A 27 -21.83 -11.37 36.60
C ASP A 27 -20.59 -10.77 37.27
N THR A 28 -20.80 -10.14 38.42
CA THR A 28 -19.79 -9.46 39.21
C THR A 28 -18.85 -10.49 39.83
N LEU A 29 -17.54 -10.36 39.66
CA LEU A 29 -16.55 -10.87 40.62
C LEU A 29 -15.27 -10.02 40.61
N ALA A 30 -14.81 -9.76 41.83
CA ALA A 30 -13.93 -8.70 42.29
C ALA A 30 -12.44 -8.76 41.83
N PRO A 31 -11.71 -7.63 41.94
CA PRO A 31 -10.27 -7.57 41.69
C PRO A 31 -9.46 -8.16 42.86
N GLN A 32 -8.51 -9.06 42.57
CA GLN A 32 -7.42 -9.41 43.49
C GLN A 32 -6.16 -8.60 43.16
N PRO A 33 -5.53 -7.96 44.15
CA PRO A 33 -4.18 -7.43 44.03
C PRO A 33 -3.18 -8.50 44.47
N VAL A 34 -2.21 -8.83 43.62
CA VAL A 34 -1.00 -9.53 44.09
C VAL A 34 0.22 -8.79 43.58
N ALA A 35 0.87 -8.12 44.53
CA ALA A 35 2.21 -7.60 44.40
C ALA A 35 3.20 -8.76 44.31
N THR A 36 4.18 -8.68 43.40
CA THR A 36 5.46 -9.36 43.62
C THR A 36 6.60 -8.54 43.03
N THR A 37 7.35 -7.95 43.96
CA THR A 37 8.72 -7.48 43.92
C THR A 37 9.68 -8.44 43.22
N GLN A 38 10.52 -7.95 42.30
CA GLN A 38 11.98 -8.14 42.33
C GLN A 38 12.69 -7.37 41.19
N ALA A 39 13.54 -6.43 41.58
CA ALA A 39 14.69 -5.94 40.83
C ALA A 39 15.94 -6.79 41.19
N PRO A 40 17.18 -6.40 40.83
CA PRO A 40 17.81 -6.16 39.52
C PRO A 40 19.00 -7.13 39.29
N SER A 41 19.51 -7.26 38.06
CA SER A 41 20.80 -7.93 37.78
C SER A 41 21.29 -7.50 36.38
N LEU A 42 22.12 -6.45 36.30
CA LEU A 42 23.59 -6.47 36.15
C LEU A 42 24.10 -6.94 34.77
N SER A 43 24.66 -5.97 34.04
CA SER A 43 25.55 -6.12 32.87
C SER A 43 26.67 -7.12 33.10
N PRO A 44 27.26 -7.64 32.01
CA PRO A 44 28.63 -7.20 31.76
C PRO A 44 28.90 -6.79 30.30
N ALA A 45 29.83 -5.85 30.20
CA ALA A 45 30.47 -5.38 28.99
C ALA A 45 31.19 -6.50 28.22
N GLN A 46 31.16 -6.44 26.89
CA GLN A 46 32.15 -7.10 26.03
C GLN A 46 32.79 -6.07 25.10
N THR A 47 33.95 -5.62 25.56
CA THR A 47 35.25 -5.56 24.87
C THR A 47 35.27 -5.26 23.37
N ALA A 48 35.80 -4.08 23.06
CA ALA A 48 36.29 -3.67 21.77
C ALA A 48 37.68 -4.27 21.42
N SER A 49 37.98 -4.24 20.11
CA SER A 49 39.30 -4.20 19.44
C SER A 49 39.86 -5.53 18.86
N PRO A 50 40.75 -5.51 17.83
CA PRO A 50 41.35 -4.36 17.12
C PRO A 50 41.29 -4.39 15.58
N THR A 51 41.54 -3.21 15.03
CA THR A 51 42.01 -2.87 13.68
C THR A 51 43.16 -3.77 13.20
N ARG A 52 43.02 -4.36 12.02
CA ARG A 52 44.14 -4.95 11.26
C ARG A 52 44.42 -4.06 10.05
N THR A 53 45.52 -3.31 10.13
CA THR A 53 46.15 -2.64 8.99
C THR A 53 46.88 -3.72 8.20
N GLU A 54 46.35 -4.09 7.04
CA GLU A 54 47.05 -4.96 6.09
C GLU A 54 47.54 -4.10 4.91
N THR A 55 48.84 -3.82 4.93
CA THR A 55 49.60 -3.20 3.84
C THR A 55 49.80 -4.25 2.75
N VAL A 56 49.14 -4.07 1.61
CA VAL A 56 49.33 -4.90 0.40
C VAL A 56 50.04 -4.06 -0.67
N PRO A 57 51.08 -4.60 -1.34
CA PRO A 57 51.93 -3.89 -2.30
C PRO A 57 51.21 -3.48 -3.61
N PRO A 58 51.71 -2.43 -4.32
CA PRO A 58 51.12 -1.96 -5.57
C PRO A 58 51.40 -2.98 -6.68
N THR A 59 50.37 -3.69 -7.13
CA THR A 59 50.44 -4.60 -8.28
C THR A 59 49.84 -3.94 -9.53
N LEU A 60 50.58 -4.12 -10.62
CA LEU A 60 50.52 -3.47 -11.93
C LEU A 60 49.13 -3.51 -12.60
N THR A 61 48.78 -2.37 -13.19
CA THR A 61 47.54 -2.11 -13.94
C THR A 61 47.48 -2.93 -15.23
N GLN A 62 46.90 -4.12 -15.19
CA GLN A 62 46.41 -4.80 -16.40
C GLN A 62 44.97 -4.34 -16.67
N THR A 63 44.80 -3.53 -17.72
CA THR A 63 43.50 -3.16 -18.28
C THR A 63 42.95 -4.34 -19.06
N THR A 64 42.44 -5.33 -18.34
CA THR A 64 41.54 -6.34 -18.89
C THR A 64 40.14 -5.74 -18.85
N ARG A 65 39.51 -5.54 -20.01
CA ARG A 65 38.10 -5.16 -20.08
C ARG A 65 37.28 -6.29 -19.48
N LEU A 66 36.94 -6.10 -18.20
CA LEU A 66 36.08 -6.97 -17.42
C LEU A 66 34.72 -6.97 -18.10
N ILE A 67 34.33 -8.13 -18.62
CA ILE A 67 32.95 -8.43 -18.98
C ILE A 67 32.19 -8.26 -17.67
N ASP A 68 31.34 -7.23 -17.57
CA ASP A 68 30.53 -6.94 -16.39
C ASP A 68 29.74 -8.19 -16.02
N ALA A 69 30.23 -8.92 -15.02
CA ALA A 69 29.47 -9.99 -14.41
C ALA A 69 28.19 -9.33 -13.83
N PRO A 70 26.99 -9.85 -14.12
CA PRO A 70 25.77 -9.28 -13.59
C PRO A 70 25.90 -9.17 -12.06
N ALA A 71 25.68 -7.96 -11.55
CA ALA A 71 25.80 -7.68 -10.13
C ALA A 71 25.08 -8.76 -9.32
N PRO A 72 25.72 -9.37 -8.30
CA PRO A 72 25.12 -10.45 -7.54
C PRO A 72 23.78 -9.96 -6.97
N ALA A 73 22.71 -10.72 -7.23
CA ALA A 73 21.39 -10.38 -6.75
C ALA A 73 21.44 -10.16 -5.22
N PRO A 74 20.79 -9.12 -4.69
CA PRO A 74 20.83 -8.84 -3.26
C PRO A 74 20.34 -10.07 -2.50
N LEU A 75 21.13 -10.49 -1.52
CA LEU A 75 20.83 -11.63 -0.65
C LEU A 75 19.45 -11.38 -0.01
N ARG A 76 18.48 -12.26 -0.31
CA ARG A 76 17.14 -12.14 0.26
C ARG A 76 17.20 -12.40 1.75
N GLU A 77 16.82 -11.41 2.53
CA GLU A 77 16.74 -11.53 3.98
C GLU A 77 15.44 -12.24 4.34
N LEU A 78 15.51 -13.55 4.47
CA LEU A 78 14.38 -14.39 4.83
C LEU A 78 14.23 -14.46 6.35
N ALA A 79 12.99 -14.45 6.83
CA ALA A 79 12.68 -14.64 8.23
C ALA A 79 12.97 -16.09 8.68
N PRO A 80 13.10 -16.33 10.00
CA PRO A 80 13.16 -17.68 10.53
C PRO A 80 11.93 -18.53 10.10
N PRO A 81 12.08 -19.85 9.97
CA PRO A 81 10.98 -20.72 9.56
C PRO A 81 9.79 -20.59 10.53
N GLY A 82 8.59 -20.41 9.95
CA GLY A 82 7.36 -20.23 10.72
C GLY A 82 7.10 -18.80 11.20
N VAL A 83 7.97 -17.84 10.87
CA VAL A 83 7.76 -16.40 11.11
C VAL A 83 7.40 -15.72 9.80
N PHE A 84 6.40 -14.85 9.85
CA PHE A 84 5.93 -14.08 8.71
C PHE A 84 5.67 -12.63 9.13
N TYR A 85 5.61 -11.72 8.17
CA TYR A 85 5.31 -10.32 8.41
C TYR A 85 4.09 -9.88 7.58
N LEU A 86 3.23 -9.04 8.16
CA LEU A 86 2.11 -8.45 7.43
C LEU A 86 2.58 -7.43 6.38
N LEU A 87 2.01 -7.48 5.18
CA LEU A 87 2.24 -6.48 4.13
C LEU A 87 1.22 -5.35 4.11
N VAL A 88 0.08 -5.51 4.79
CA VAL A 88 -1.01 -4.52 4.84
C VAL A 88 -1.54 -4.42 6.27
N SER A 89 -2.20 -3.30 6.61
CA SER A 89 -2.89 -3.21 7.90
C SER A 89 -4.14 -4.08 7.89
N VAL A 90 -4.35 -4.85 8.97
CA VAL A 90 -5.55 -5.67 9.15
C VAL A 90 -6.34 -5.14 10.33
N ARG A 91 -7.65 -5.00 10.16
CA ARG A 91 -8.58 -4.70 11.26
C ARG A 91 -9.49 -5.91 11.44
N LYS A 92 -9.65 -6.35 12.67
CA LYS A 92 -10.54 -7.46 13.01
C LYS A 92 -11.29 -7.14 14.28
N ASP A 93 -12.60 -7.35 14.23
CA ASP A 93 -13.47 -7.25 15.40
C ASP A 93 -13.32 -8.53 16.23
N THR A 94 -12.83 -8.38 17.45
CA THR A 94 -12.76 -9.42 18.47
C THR A 94 -13.78 -9.14 19.57
N LYS A 95 -13.95 -10.09 20.51
CA LYS A 95 -14.83 -9.89 21.66
C LYS A 95 -14.36 -8.74 22.56
N ASP A 96 -13.05 -8.49 22.57
CA ASP A 96 -12.39 -7.47 23.39
C ASP A 96 -12.30 -6.10 22.69
N GLY A 97 -12.76 -6.00 21.44
CA GLY A 97 -12.80 -4.75 20.68
C GLY A 97 -12.26 -4.86 19.26
N VAL A 98 -11.94 -3.73 18.64
CA VAL A 98 -11.37 -3.69 17.28
C VAL A 98 -9.85 -3.78 17.39
N VAL A 99 -9.31 -4.94 17.03
CA VAL A 99 -7.86 -5.14 16.95
C VAL A 99 -7.35 -4.66 15.60
N ARG A 100 -6.34 -3.79 15.62
CA ARG A 100 -5.66 -3.31 14.41
C ARG A 100 -4.21 -3.77 14.40
N LEU A 101 -3.88 -4.65 13.46
CA LEU A 101 -2.50 -4.99 13.15
C LEU A 101 -1.94 -4.05 12.10
N LEU A 102 -0.77 -3.50 12.40
CA LEU A 102 -0.02 -2.64 11.48
C LEU A 102 0.77 -3.47 10.47
N PRO A 103 1.08 -2.91 9.29
CA PRO A 103 2.00 -3.55 8.36
C PRO A 103 3.41 -3.66 8.94
N GLY A 104 4.08 -4.76 8.63
CA GLY A 104 5.36 -5.14 9.20
C GLY A 104 5.27 -5.77 10.58
N THR A 105 4.07 -6.00 11.12
CA THR A 105 3.90 -6.79 12.35
C THR A 105 4.30 -8.24 12.10
N GLU A 106 5.09 -8.78 13.03
CA GLU A 106 5.50 -10.17 13.05
C GLU A 106 4.34 -11.07 13.47
N VAL A 107 4.14 -12.16 12.75
CA VAL A 107 3.18 -13.22 13.07
C VAL A 107 3.83 -14.58 12.92
N ARG A 108 3.46 -15.50 13.80
CA ARG A 108 4.03 -16.85 13.83
C ARG A 108 2.98 -17.86 13.39
N LEU A 109 3.36 -18.85 12.60
CA LEU A 109 2.45 -19.93 12.25
C LEU A 109 2.21 -20.81 13.48
N GLY A 110 0.98 -20.78 13.98
CA GLY A 110 0.51 -21.60 15.10
C GLY A 110 0.09 -23.00 14.66
N LYS A 111 -0.34 -23.79 15.64
CA LYS A 111 -0.94 -25.11 15.40
C LYS A 111 -2.32 -24.89 14.75
N ASN A 112 -2.68 -25.74 13.78
CA ASN A 112 -3.95 -25.67 13.02
C ASN A 112 -4.02 -24.58 11.93
N GLY A 113 -2.88 -24.08 11.43
CA GLY A 113 -2.86 -23.11 10.34
C GLY A 113 -3.36 -21.71 10.72
N LYS A 114 -3.54 -21.44 12.02
CA LYS A 114 -3.80 -20.10 12.54
C LYS A 114 -2.49 -19.35 12.75
N PHE A 115 -2.51 -18.03 12.70
CA PHE A 115 -1.35 -17.21 12.98
C PHE A 115 -1.43 -16.65 14.40
N ILE A 116 -0.34 -16.77 15.14
CA ILE A 116 -0.15 -16.18 16.46
C ILE A 116 0.37 -14.77 16.24
N THR A 117 -0.42 -13.79 16.65
CA THR A 117 -0.11 -12.36 16.57
C THR A 117 0.15 -11.82 17.98
N PRO A 118 0.72 -10.61 18.15
CA PRO A 118 0.89 -10.01 19.48
C PRO A 118 -0.42 -9.90 20.27
N GLU A 119 -1.54 -9.82 19.55
CA GLU A 119 -2.89 -9.66 20.09
C GLU A 119 -3.62 -11.01 20.28
N GLY A 120 -2.93 -12.14 20.03
CA GLY A 120 -3.47 -13.49 20.16
C GLY A 120 -3.58 -14.26 18.84
N GLU A 121 -4.29 -15.39 18.87
CA GLU A 121 -4.48 -16.25 17.69
C GLU A 121 -5.52 -15.69 16.72
N MET A 122 -5.11 -15.51 15.47
CA MET A 122 -5.96 -14.98 14.42
C MET A 122 -5.77 -15.75 13.11
N THR A 123 -6.89 -16.03 12.43
CA THR A 123 -6.87 -16.45 11.03
C THR A 123 -6.54 -15.25 10.16
N LEU A 124 -5.42 -15.32 9.43
CA LEU A 124 -4.98 -14.33 8.46
C LEU A 124 -4.91 -14.98 7.07
N ASP A 125 -5.15 -14.18 6.04
CA ASP A 125 -4.96 -14.63 4.66
C ASP A 125 -3.45 -14.80 4.37
N PRO A 126 -2.97 -15.97 3.90
CA PRO A 126 -1.57 -16.12 3.52
C PRO A 126 -1.11 -15.17 2.41
N GLY A 127 -2.03 -14.65 1.57
CA GLY A 127 -1.70 -13.69 0.51
C GLY A 127 -1.19 -12.34 1.00
N ILE A 128 -1.50 -11.96 2.24
CA ILE A 128 -1.07 -10.70 2.86
C ILE A 128 0.20 -10.84 3.71
N LEU A 129 0.79 -12.03 3.76
CA LEU A 129 1.96 -12.35 4.55
C LEU A 129 3.21 -12.48 3.68
N THR A 130 4.36 -12.09 4.21
CA THR A 130 5.67 -12.25 3.54
C THR A 130 6.67 -12.90 4.48
N ASN A 131 7.54 -13.75 3.92
CA ASN A 131 8.74 -14.25 4.60
C ASN A 131 9.98 -13.36 4.34
N ASP A 132 9.85 -12.36 3.45
CA ASP A 132 10.93 -11.42 3.15
C ASP A 132 10.95 -10.26 4.16
N MET A 133 11.98 -10.22 5.01
CA MET A 133 12.19 -9.19 6.03
C MET A 133 12.49 -7.81 5.43
N ALA A 134 13.23 -7.77 4.31
CA ALA A 134 13.55 -6.51 3.65
C ALA A 134 12.26 -5.86 3.12
N LYS A 135 11.38 -6.65 2.51
CA LYS A 135 10.05 -6.18 2.06
C LYS A 135 9.20 -5.70 3.24
N ALA A 136 9.14 -6.45 4.34
CA ALA A 136 8.42 -6.06 5.55
C ALA A 136 8.92 -4.71 6.11
N ARG A 137 10.24 -4.49 6.14
CA ARG A 137 10.86 -3.23 6.59
C ARG A 137 10.52 -2.05 5.69
N VAL A 138 10.42 -2.25 4.38
CA VAL A 138 10.02 -1.20 3.44
C VAL A 138 8.57 -0.80 3.67
N VAL A 139 7.66 -1.78 3.77
CA VAL A 139 6.24 -1.50 4.00
C VAL A 139 6.02 -0.82 5.35
N ARG A 140 6.66 -1.29 6.42
CA ARG A 140 6.58 -0.66 7.75
C ARG A 140 7.05 0.79 7.73
N ARG A 141 8.15 1.09 7.02
CA ARG A 141 8.64 2.46 6.85
C ARG A 141 7.66 3.32 6.06
N ALA A 142 7.08 2.78 4.98
CA ALA A 142 6.08 3.47 4.19
C ALA A 142 4.84 3.82 5.02
N ASP A 143 4.34 2.89 5.84
CA ASP A 143 3.21 3.13 6.74
C ASP A 143 3.50 4.17 7.81
N LYS A 144 4.65 4.06 8.49
CA LYS A 144 5.07 5.06 9.46
C LYS A 144 5.15 6.47 8.83
N LEU A 145 5.67 6.57 7.60
CA LEU A 145 5.80 7.85 6.91
C LEU A 145 4.44 8.46 6.59
N ALA A 146 3.47 7.69 6.12
CA ALA A 146 2.17 8.26 5.81
C ALA A 146 1.32 8.57 7.05
N GLN A 147 1.44 7.78 8.12
CA GLN A 147 0.86 8.14 9.41
C GLN A 147 1.42 9.48 9.91
N ALA A 148 2.72 9.74 9.71
CA ALA A 148 3.31 11.03 10.04
C ALA A 148 2.78 12.19 9.19
N THR A 149 2.36 11.94 7.94
CA THR A 149 1.77 12.96 7.07
C THR A 149 0.27 13.21 7.29
N GLY A 150 -0.35 12.52 8.25
CA GLY A 150 -1.79 12.67 8.54
C GLY A 150 -2.72 12.12 7.46
N TYR A 151 -2.18 11.46 6.42
CA TYR A 151 -2.97 10.73 5.44
C TYR A 151 -3.20 9.30 5.97
N PRO A 152 -4.44 8.93 6.36
CA PRO A 152 -4.72 7.52 6.64
C PRO A 152 -4.48 6.71 5.37
N GLN A 153 -3.46 5.85 5.39
CA GLN A 153 -3.08 5.04 4.23
C GLN A 153 -4.14 4.02 3.84
N GLY A 154 -4.50 4.06 2.56
CA GLY A 154 -4.63 2.86 1.75
C GLY A 154 -3.42 2.77 0.82
N LEU A 155 -2.41 1.98 1.19
CA LEU A 155 -1.33 1.63 0.25
C LEU A 155 -1.88 0.60 -0.76
N SER A 156 -2.56 1.10 -1.78
CA SER A 156 -2.96 0.39 -3.00
C SER A 156 -1.77 0.13 -3.94
N ALA A 157 -0.57 -0.13 -3.40
CA ALA A 157 0.63 -0.37 -4.20
C ALA A 157 0.92 -1.86 -4.46
N ILE A 158 0.07 -2.78 -3.96
CA ILE A 158 0.22 -4.22 -4.21
C ILE A 158 -1.16 -4.87 -4.40
N SER A 159 -1.89 -4.49 -5.45
CA SER A 159 -2.80 -5.36 -6.24
C SER A 159 -3.65 -4.53 -7.18
N ALA A 160 -3.67 -4.93 -8.44
CA ALA A 160 -4.70 -4.53 -9.38
C ALA A 160 -6.03 -5.17 -8.97
N ALA A 161 -7.05 -4.36 -8.67
CA ALA A 161 -8.46 -4.59 -8.99
C ALA A 161 -9.27 -3.35 -8.61
N PRO A 162 -10.13 -2.81 -9.51
CA PRO A 162 -11.05 -1.74 -9.18
C PRO A 162 -12.30 -2.34 -8.53
N ASN A 163 -12.82 -1.76 -7.45
CA ASN A 163 -14.27 -1.78 -7.19
C ASN A 163 -14.71 -0.80 -6.08
N THR A 164 -15.62 0.07 -6.50
CA THR A 164 -16.76 0.70 -5.79
C THR A 164 -16.55 1.77 -4.72
N SER A 165 -16.99 2.96 -5.14
CA SER A 165 -17.34 4.17 -4.42
C SER A 165 -18.19 3.98 -3.16
N VAL A 166 -17.78 4.65 -2.08
CA VAL A 166 -18.66 5.03 -0.96
C VAL A 166 -18.72 6.56 -0.93
N PRO A 167 -19.92 7.19 -0.95
CA PRO A 167 -20.05 8.64 -0.87
C PRO A 167 -19.79 9.16 0.57
N PRO A 168 -19.29 10.40 0.73
CA PRO A 168 -19.08 11.01 2.05
C PRO A 168 -20.42 11.40 2.72
N PRO A 169 -20.50 11.39 4.06
CA PRO A 169 -21.70 11.82 4.79
C PRO A 169 -21.90 13.35 4.68
N ALA A 170 -23.17 13.75 4.60
CA ALA A 170 -23.61 15.14 4.52
C ALA A 170 -23.32 15.93 5.81
N PRO A 171 -23.03 17.24 5.74
CA PRO A 171 -22.85 18.07 6.92
C PRO A 171 -24.19 18.42 7.59
N THR A 172 -24.27 18.14 8.89
CA THR A 172 -25.35 18.56 9.79
C THR A 172 -25.38 20.08 9.93
N ARG A 173 -26.52 20.67 9.59
CA ARG A 173 -26.83 22.12 9.69
C ARG A 173 -26.93 22.54 11.16
N ALA A 174 -25.93 23.23 11.68
CA ALA A 174 -25.98 23.90 12.99
C ALA A 174 -26.67 25.28 12.86
N LEU A 175 -27.47 25.64 13.87
CA LEU A 175 -28.16 26.93 14.00
C LEU A 175 -27.16 28.10 14.15
N PRO A 176 -27.48 29.31 13.65
CA PRO A 176 -26.62 30.48 13.79
C PRO A 176 -26.63 31.01 15.24
N PRO A 177 -25.47 31.32 15.85
CA PRO A 177 -25.42 32.09 17.08
C PRO A 177 -25.68 33.58 16.82
N THR A 178 -26.34 34.21 17.79
CA THR A 178 -26.64 35.65 17.86
C THR A 178 -25.36 36.49 17.77
N PRO A 179 -25.30 37.55 16.93
CA PRO A 179 -24.10 38.37 16.80
C PRO A 179 -23.94 39.32 17.99
N ASP A 180 -22.78 39.24 18.63
CA ASP A 180 -22.32 40.14 19.68
C ASP A 180 -21.67 41.40 19.03
N PRO A 181 -22.14 42.64 19.29
CA PRO A 181 -21.73 43.82 18.54
C PRO A 181 -20.33 44.38 18.87
N LEU A 182 -19.57 43.73 19.76
CA LEU A 182 -18.24 44.21 20.19
C LEU A 182 -17.03 43.47 19.57
N ALA A 183 -17.25 42.44 18.75
CA ALA A 183 -16.15 41.68 18.10
C ALA A 183 -15.66 42.28 16.76
N ALA A 184 -16.27 43.37 16.28
CA ALA A 184 -16.05 43.90 14.93
C ALA A 184 -14.72 44.65 14.70
N LEU A 185 -13.84 44.76 15.70
CA LEU A 185 -12.59 45.55 15.59
C LEU A 185 -11.31 44.71 15.41
N PHE A 186 -11.37 43.37 15.47
CA PHE A 186 -10.17 42.52 15.40
C PHE A 186 -10.33 41.26 14.54
N SER A 187 -10.82 41.39 13.30
CA SER A 187 -10.86 40.26 12.37
C SER A 187 -10.56 40.66 10.93
N ALA A 188 -9.37 41.24 10.73
CA ALA A 188 -8.70 41.17 9.44
C ALA A 188 -7.80 39.93 9.41
N THR A 189 -8.40 38.73 9.42
CA THR A 189 -7.68 37.49 9.11
C THR A 189 -7.62 37.38 7.59
N PRO A 190 -6.43 37.36 6.96
CA PRO A 190 -6.35 37.15 5.53
C PRO A 190 -6.68 35.67 5.23
N ALA A 191 -7.89 35.40 4.74
CA ALA A 191 -8.13 34.28 3.83
C ALA A 191 -7.77 34.80 2.43
N PRO A 192 -6.77 34.26 1.71
CA PRO A 192 -6.82 32.91 1.13
C PRO A 192 -5.44 32.22 0.93
N GLN A 193 -5.16 31.07 1.57
CA GLN A 193 -3.99 30.23 1.21
C GLN A 193 -4.33 28.79 0.82
N ALA A 194 -5.58 28.36 0.98
CA ALA A 194 -6.00 26.99 0.66
C ALA A 194 -5.91 26.67 -0.85
N ASP A 195 -6.16 27.66 -1.72
CA ASP A 195 -6.18 27.46 -3.17
C ASP A 195 -4.79 27.17 -3.74
N ASN A 196 -3.75 27.82 -3.21
CA ASN A 196 -2.37 27.58 -3.63
C ASN A 196 -1.84 26.21 -3.21
N ALA A 197 -2.26 25.70 -2.05
CA ALA A 197 -1.88 24.36 -1.59
C ALA A 197 -2.52 23.28 -2.48
N ASN A 198 -3.80 23.44 -2.84
CA ASN A 198 -4.50 22.52 -3.73
C ASN A 198 -3.91 22.53 -5.15
N VAL A 199 -3.60 23.70 -5.71
CA VAL A 199 -2.95 23.80 -7.03
C VAL A 199 -1.56 23.16 -7.02
N ARG A 200 -0.76 23.34 -5.96
CA ARG A 200 0.56 22.67 -5.83
C ARG A 200 0.41 21.15 -5.74
N ALA A 201 -0.55 20.65 -4.96
CA ALA A 201 -0.82 19.22 -4.85
C ALA A 201 -1.27 18.61 -6.19
N LEU A 202 -2.14 19.30 -6.94
CA LEU A 202 -2.57 18.88 -8.27
C LEU A 202 -1.41 18.87 -9.28
N LYS A 203 -0.54 19.89 -9.28
CA LYS A 203 0.65 19.94 -10.12
C LYS A 203 1.63 18.81 -9.81
N PHE A 204 1.84 18.50 -8.53
CA PHE A 204 2.68 17.39 -8.11
C PHE A 204 2.09 16.04 -8.53
N ARG A 205 0.78 15.82 -8.34
CA ARG A 205 0.12 14.60 -8.80
C ARG A 205 0.24 14.43 -10.31
N LEU A 206 0.06 15.51 -11.07
CA LEU A 206 0.23 15.50 -12.52
C LEU A 206 1.66 15.13 -12.94
N SER A 207 2.69 15.63 -12.25
CA SER A 207 4.09 15.29 -12.59
C SER A 207 4.41 13.81 -12.32
N VAL A 208 3.88 13.25 -11.23
CA VAL A 208 4.03 11.82 -10.91
C VAL A 208 3.35 10.96 -11.98
N LEU A 209 2.11 11.29 -12.36
CA LEU A 209 1.38 10.53 -13.39
C LEU A 209 2.05 10.58 -14.76
N LYS A 210 2.62 11.72 -15.17
CA LYS A 210 3.41 11.82 -16.42
C LYS A 210 4.67 10.95 -16.37
N SER A 211 5.31 10.83 -15.21
CA SER A 211 6.44 9.90 -15.05
C SER A 211 6.01 8.44 -15.18
N ASP A 212 4.87 8.07 -14.60
CA ASP A 212 4.34 6.71 -14.68
C ASP A 212 3.83 6.36 -16.08
N GLU A 213 3.24 7.32 -16.80
CA GLU A 213 2.92 7.18 -18.23
C GLU A 213 4.17 6.83 -19.04
N ALA A 214 5.29 7.56 -18.84
CA ALA A 214 6.53 7.30 -19.56
C ALA A 214 7.10 5.90 -19.27
N LYS A 215 7.00 5.41 -18.03
CA LYS A 215 7.42 4.05 -17.67
C LYS A 215 6.54 2.98 -18.31
N LEU A 216 5.23 3.18 -18.30
CA LEU A 216 4.28 2.26 -18.94
C LEU A 216 4.48 2.22 -20.47
N GLN A 217 4.75 3.38 -21.09
CA GLN A 217 5.07 3.45 -22.50
C GLN A 217 6.37 2.70 -22.83
N ALA A 218 7.44 2.90 -22.05
CA ALA A 218 8.68 2.15 -22.23
C ALA A 218 8.49 0.63 -22.08
N ASN A 219 7.61 0.19 -21.18
CA ASN A 219 7.29 -1.23 -21.03
C ASN A 219 6.50 -1.76 -22.24
N MET A 220 5.58 -0.97 -22.81
CA MET A 220 4.89 -1.31 -24.07
C MET A 220 5.87 -1.43 -25.24
N ASP A 221 6.85 -0.53 -25.34
CA ASP A 221 7.86 -0.55 -26.39
C ASP A 221 8.75 -1.80 -26.25
N PHE A 222 9.15 -2.14 -25.02
CA PHE A 222 9.90 -3.37 -24.72
C PHE A 222 9.11 -4.64 -25.07
N LEU A 223 7.83 -4.72 -24.70
CA LEU A 223 6.98 -5.86 -25.05
C LEU A 223 6.80 -5.98 -26.57
N SER A 224 6.69 -4.84 -27.27
CA SER A 224 6.56 -4.81 -28.72
C SER A 224 7.83 -5.30 -29.42
N ASP A 225 9.00 -4.85 -28.99
CA ASP A 225 10.29 -5.28 -29.54
C ASP A 225 10.53 -6.79 -29.31
N LYS A 226 10.19 -7.27 -28.11
CA LYS A 226 10.28 -8.69 -27.77
C LYS A 226 9.33 -9.57 -28.59
N ALA A 227 8.14 -9.07 -28.93
CA ALA A 227 7.19 -9.77 -29.79
C ALA A 227 7.65 -9.85 -31.26
N LEU A 228 8.39 -8.85 -31.73
CA LEU A 228 8.90 -8.77 -33.11
C LEU A 228 10.24 -9.50 -33.31
N HIS A 229 11.03 -9.66 -32.25
CA HIS A 229 12.36 -10.28 -32.30
C HIS A 229 12.45 -11.71 -32.87
N PRO A 230 11.54 -12.66 -32.59
CA PRO A 230 11.65 -14.01 -33.14
C PRO A 230 11.49 -14.05 -34.67
N TYR A 231 10.70 -13.14 -35.26
CA TYR A 231 10.47 -13.09 -36.71
C TYR A 231 11.63 -12.46 -37.49
N ARG A 232 12.41 -11.57 -36.86
CA ARG A 232 13.51 -10.85 -37.53
C ARG A 232 14.78 -11.67 -37.69
N SER A 233 14.96 -12.73 -36.90
CA SER A 233 16.19 -13.54 -36.88
C SER A 233 16.14 -14.82 -37.72
N GLY A 234 15.00 -15.12 -38.37
CA GLY A 234 14.83 -16.37 -39.14
C GLY A 234 14.96 -17.65 -38.30
N ARG A 235 15.06 -17.54 -36.96
CA ARG A 235 15.11 -18.70 -36.07
C ARG A 235 13.70 -19.17 -35.79
N VAL A 236 13.45 -20.43 -36.10
CA VAL A 236 12.22 -21.16 -35.74
C VAL A 236 11.98 -20.98 -34.24
N ALA A 237 10.83 -20.42 -33.88
CA ALA A 237 10.48 -20.17 -32.48
C ALA A 237 10.51 -21.50 -31.70
N PRO A 238 11.18 -21.56 -30.53
CA PRO A 238 11.17 -22.77 -29.72
C PRO A 238 9.73 -23.08 -29.31
N ALA A 239 9.30 -24.32 -29.58
CA ALA A 239 7.91 -24.80 -29.49
C ALA A 239 7.33 -24.88 -28.05
N GLY A 240 7.78 -24.04 -27.12
CA GLY A 240 7.39 -24.11 -25.70
C GLY A 240 7.17 -22.76 -25.02
N LEU A 241 7.19 -21.63 -25.74
CA LEU A 241 6.80 -20.34 -25.17
C LEU A 241 5.29 -20.15 -25.35
N ASN A 242 4.54 -20.44 -24.28
CA ASN A 242 3.09 -20.25 -24.20
C ASN A 242 2.73 -18.81 -24.59
N SER A 243 2.15 -18.62 -25.78
CA SER A 243 1.80 -17.30 -26.35
C SER A 243 0.72 -16.56 -25.55
N THR A 244 -0.03 -17.27 -24.71
CA THR A 244 -1.14 -16.76 -23.90
C THR A 244 -0.72 -15.85 -22.76
N THR A 245 0.46 -16.06 -22.15
CA THR A 245 0.94 -15.22 -21.04
C THR A 245 1.35 -13.82 -21.50
N ASN A 246 2.03 -13.71 -22.65
CA ASN A 246 2.43 -12.40 -23.21
C ASN A 246 1.23 -11.54 -23.63
N LEU A 247 0.15 -12.15 -24.14
CA LEU A 247 -1.04 -11.40 -24.57
C LEU A 247 -1.78 -10.77 -23.37
N THR A 248 -1.83 -11.50 -22.25
CA THR A 248 -2.49 -11.05 -21.02
C THR A 248 -1.72 -9.89 -20.38
N ASP A 249 -0.39 -9.98 -20.35
CA ASP A 249 0.47 -8.91 -19.85
C ASP A 249 0.36 -7.64 -20.72
N TRP A 250 0.27 -7.79 -22.04
CA TRP A 250 0.12 -6.65 -22.96
C TRP A 250 -1.22 -5.91 -22.77
N ASN A 251 -2.33 -6.64 -22.67
CA ASN A 251 -3.65 -6.04 -22.39
C ASN A 251 -3.66 -5.30 -21.05
N LEU A 252 -3.07 -5.91 -20.00
CA LEU A 252 -3.00 -5.29 -18.68
C LEU A 252 -2.19 -3.98 -18.68
N VAL A 253 -1.05 -3.94 -19.39
CA VAL A 253 -0.23 -2.72 -19.49
C VAL A 253 -0.95 -1.66 -20.31
N SER A 254 -1.62 -2.05 -21.40
CA SER A 254 -2.43 -1.16 -22.23
C SER A 254 -3.58 -0.50 -21.44
N ASP A 255 -4.34 -1.30 -20.67
CA ASP A 255 -5.45 -0.80 -19.85
C ASP A 255 -4.97 0.19 -18.78
N LYS A 256 -3.84 -0.11 -18.13
CA LYS A 256 -3.21 0.79 -17.15
C LYS A 256 -2.77 2.10 -17.79
N LEU A 257 -2.16 2.05 -18.97
CA LEU A 257 -1.72 3.23 -19.70
C LEU A 257 -2.92 4.11 -20.09
N ALA A 258 -4.02 3.50 -20.55
CA ALA A 258 -5.25 4.21 -20.87
C ALA A 258 -5.85 4.91 -19.63
N ALA A 259 -5.88 4.22 -18.48
CA ALA A 259 -6.37 4.81 -17.23
C ALA A 259 -5.51 6.00 -16.76
N VAL A 260 -4.18 5.88 -16.83
CA VAL A 260 -3.26 6.97 -16.47
C VAL A 260 -3.46 8.19 -17.38
N ARG A 261 -3.60 7.98 -18.70
CA ARG A 261 -3.88 9.07 -19.65
C ARG A 261 -5.20 9.78 -19.37
N ALA A 262 -6.25 9.05 -19.06
CA ALA A 262 -7.55 9.64 -18.69
C ALA A 262 -7.45 10.47 -17.41
N GLU A 263 -6.67 10.02 -16.41
CA GLU A 263 -6.45 10.78 -15.19
C GLU A 263 -5.64 12.06 -15.44
N ILE A 264 -4.59 12.00 -16.27
CA ILE A 264 -3.81 13.17 -16.70
C ILE A 264 -4.72 14.20 -17.36
N GLN A 265 -5.56 13.78 -18.34
CA GLN A 265 -6.51 14.69 -19.00
C GLN A 265 -7.50 15.32 -18.01
N SER A 266 -8.02 14.56 -17.04
CA SER A 266 -8.91 15.12 -16.02
C SER A 266 -8.20 16.15 -15.13
N LEU A 267 -6.93 15.93 -14.78
CA LEU A 267 -6.15 16.85 -13.96
C LEU A 267 -5.77 18.12 -14.73
N GLU A 268 -5.40 17.99 -16.01
CA GLU A 268 -5.13 19.13 -16.88
C GLU A 268 -6.38 20.00 -17.07
N ALA A 269 -7.55 19.39 -17.25
CA ALA A 269 -8.83 20.12 -17.30
C ALA A 269 -9.11 20.88 -16.00
N LYS A 270 -8.88 20.26 -14.83
CA LYS A 270 -9.07 20.90 -13.51
C LYS A 270 -8.09 22.06 -13.29
N LEU A 271 -6.83 21.91 -13.72
CA LEU A 271 -5.81 22.96 -13.63
C LEU A 271 -6.09 24.12 -14.60
N GLY A 272 -6.63 23.84 -15.78
CA GLY A 272 -7.04 24.87 -16.75
C GLY A 272 -8.22 25.72 -16.25
N VAL A 273 -9.20 25.11 -15.57
CA VAL A 273 -10.31 25.84 -14.93
C VAL A 273 -9.84 26.70 -13.76
N ALA A 274 -8.81 26.28 -13.02
CA ALA A 274 -8.27 27.03 -11.89
C ALA A 274 -7.34 28.20 -12.30
N ALA A 275 -6.97 28.31 -13.58
CA ALA A 275 -6.07 29.33 -14.09
C ALA A 275 -6.79 30.51 -14.78
N ASN A 276 -8.10 30.38 -15.05
CA ASN A 276 -8.96 31.43 -15.60
C ASN A 276 -9.85 32.02 -14.50
#